data_AF-A0A4R2T850-F1
#
_entry.id   AF-A0A4R2T850-F1
#
_cell.length_a   1.000
_cell.length_b   1.000
_cell.length_c   1.000
_cell.angle_alpha   90.00
_cell.angle_beta   90.00
_cell.angle_gamma   90.00
#
_symmetry.space_group_name_H-M   'P 1'
#
loop_
_entity.id
_entity.type
_entity.pdbx_description
1 polymer ?
#
loop_
_entity_poly.entity_id
_entity_poly.type
_entity_poly.pdbx_seq_one_letter_code
_entity_poly.pdbx_strand_id
1 'polypeptide(L)'
;MFFADPVATFTTLAEAAAPDATLVFSCFANRAANRWATEIITATGGNADAPATTAPGPFAFADPTYVANILQKSGWHAASPERVEFAYRAGKGTDPVTDAVDYLRRIGPAASAIRDAAPEERERHIARLTQVCERYCDGDTVEFPAAAWIWTARKSSE
;
A
#
# COMPACT_ATOMS: atom_id res chain seq x y z
N MET A 1 1.70 -4.46 4.36
CA MET A 1 1.84 -4.53 5.83
C MET A 1 3.32 -4.75 6.17
N PHE A 2 3.82 -4.16 7.26
CA PHE A 2 5.28 -3.98 7.50
C PHE A 2 5.84 -4.86 8.64
N PHE A 3 5.44 -6.12 8.72
CA PHE A 3 5.94 -7.05 9.75
C PHE A 3 6.99 -7.98 9.17
N ALA A 4 8.14 -8.08 9.85
CA ALA A 4 9.17 -9.06 9.50
C ALA A 4 8.72 -10.49 9.80
N ASP A 5 8.00 -10.69 10.90
CA ASP A 5 7.31 -11.94 11.24
C ASP A 5 5.82 -11.65 11.48
N PRO A 6 4.96 -11.81 10.45
CA PRO A 6 3.54 -11.54 10.59
C PRO A 6 2.85 -12.56 11.50
N VAL A 7 3.27 -13.83 11.54
CA VAL A 7 2.59 -14.82 12.40
C VAL A 7 2.82 -14.48 13.87
N ALA A 8 4.07 -14.24 14.27
CA ALA A 8 4.39 -13.85 15.63
C ALA A 8 3.66 -12.55 16.02
N THR A 9 3.63 -11.57 15.12
CA THR A 9 2.96 -10.29 15.39
C THR A 9 1.46 -10.46 15.64
N PHE A 10 0.76 -11.19 14.76
CA PHE A 10 -0.68 -11.40 14.93
C PHE A 10 -0.99 -12.32 16.12
N THR A 11 -0.09 -13.24 16.50
CA THR A 11 -0.22 -14.04 17.73
C THR A 11 -0.15 -13.13 18.97
N THR A 12 0.84 -12.23 19.04
CA THR A 12 0.93 -11.25 20.12
C THR A 12 -0.33 -10.38 20.22
N LEU A 13 -0.92 -9.98 19.08
CA LEU A 13 -2.19 -9.27 19.07
C LEU A 13 -3.34 -10.12 19.63
N ALA A 14 -3.39 -11.42 19.33
CA ALA A 14 -4.40 -12.32 19.86
C ALA A 14 -4.26 -12.50 21.38
N GLU A 15 -3.04 -12.70 21.87
CA GLU A 15 -2.73 -12.87 23.29
C GLU A 15 -3.12 -11.64 24.12
N ALA A 16 -2.84 -10.44 23.59
CA ALA A 16 -3.19 -9.18 24.24
C ALA A 16 -4.68 -8.82 24.19
N ALA A 17 -5.45 -9.42 23.27
CA ALA A 17 -6.84 -9.11 23.07
C ALA A 17 -7.78 -9.82 24.08
N ALA A 18 -8.87 -9.15 24.44
CA ALA A 18 -9.94 -9.76 25.22
C ALA A 18 -10.53 -11.01 24.53
N PRO A 19 -11.15 -11.94 25.28
CA PRO A 19 -11.97 -12.98 24.68
C PRO A 19 -12.99 -12.37 23.70
N ASP A 20 -13.27 -13.07 22.60
CA ASP A 20 -14.22 -12.63 21.57
C ASP A 20 -13.90 -11.26 20.93
N ALA A 21 -12.65 -10.82 20.95
CA ALA A 21 -12.26 -9.59 20.26
C ALA A 21 -12.38 -9.72 18.73
N THR A 22 -12.73 -8.61 18.08
CA THR A 22 -12.67 -8.48 16.61
C THR A 22 -11.42 -7.70 16.21
N LEU A 23 -10.68 -8.25 15.26
CA LEU A 23 -9.61 -7.55 14.55
C LEU A 23 -10.13 -7.11 13.18
N VAL A 24 -9.99 -5.82 12.88
CA VAL A 24 -10.27 -5.25 11.56
C VAL A 24 -9.03 -4.50 11.08
N PHE A 25 -8.59 -4.79 9.86
CA PHE A 25 -7.49 -4.06 9.23
C PHE A 25 -7.65 -4.02 7.72
N SER A 26 -6.96 -3.08 7.08
CA SER A 26 -6.86 -3.03 5.62
C SER A 26 -5.43 -3.23 5.15
N CYS A 27 -5.28 -3.76 3.94
CA CYS A 27 -4.03 -3.82 3.22
C CYS A 27 -4.28 -3.60 1.73
N PHE A 28 -3.29 -3.10 1.00
CA PHE A 28 -3.44 -2.98 -0.46
C PHE A 28 -3.66 -4.36 -1.08
N ALA A 29 -4.59 -4.42 -2.04
CA ALA A 29 -4.73 -5.55 -2.93
C ALA A 29 -3.54 -5.61 -3.91
N ASN A 30 -3.59 -6.46 -4.93
CA ASN A 30 -2.50 -6.60 -5.89
C ASN A 30 -2.01 -5.24 -6.42
N ARG A 31 -0.68 -5.07 -6.48
CA ARG A 31 -0.01 -3.89 -7.03
C ARG A 31 -0.53 -3.51 -8.41
N ALA A 32 -0.89 -4.47 -9.26
CA ALA A 32 -1.46 -4.21 -10.59
C ALA A 32 -2.80 -3.45 -10.56
N ALA A 33 -3.55 -3.54 -9.46
CA ALA A 33 -4.79 -2.79 -9.25
C ALA A 33 -4.56 -1.41 -8.59
N ASN A 34 -3.31 -1.05 -8.30
CA ASN A 34 -2.94 0.16 -7.58
C ASN A 34 -2.09 1.06 -8.49
N ARG A 35 -2.77 1.91 -9.27
CA ARG A 35 -2.13 2.73 -10.32
C ARG A 35 -1.11 3.72 -9.77
N TRP A 36 -1.37 4.27 -8.58
CA TRP A 36 -0.39 5.10 -7.88
C TRP A 36 0.96 4.37 -7.73
N ALA A 37 0.97 3.07 -7.47
CA ALA A 37 2.21 2.34 -7.34
C ALA A 37 2.84 2.03 -8.69
N THR A 38 2.07 1.48 -9.65
CA THR A 38 2.62 1.05 -10.94
C THR A 38 3.15 2.21 -11.76
N GLU A 39 2.39 3.31 -11.86
CA GLU A 39 2.78 4.49 -12.64
C GLU A 39 4.04 5.13 -12.07
N ILE A 40 4.11 5.26 -10.75
CA ILE A 40 5.25 5.89 -10.08
C ILE A 40 6.49 5.00 -10.17
N ILE A 41 6.38 3.69 -9.93
CA ILE A 41 7.51 2.75 -10.06
C ILE A 41 8.10 2.84 -11.48
N THR A 42 7.24 2.81 -12.51
CA THR A 42 7.69 2.92 -13.90
C THR A 42 8.32 4.30 -14.18
N ALA A 43 7.71 5.38 -13.70
CA ALA A 43 8.24 6.74 -13.88
C ALA A 43 9.61 6.95 -13.19
N THR A 44 9.89 6.23 -12.11
CA THR A 44 11.19 6.26 -11.42
C THR A 44 12.14 5.15 -11.86
N GLY A 45 11.88 4.47 -12.98
CA GLY A 45 12.78 3.49 -13.58
C GLY A 45 12.79 2.11 -12.92
N GLY A 46 11.81 1.81 -12.06
CA GLY A 46 11.64 0.49 -11.45
C GLY A 46 10.78 -0.45 -12.31
N ASN A 47 10.78 -1.73 -11.93
CA ASN A 47 9.94 -2.75 -12.58
C ASN A 47 8.58 -2.89 -11.88
N ALA A 48 7.54 -2.28 -12.45
CA ALA A 48 6.17 -2.37 -11.92
C ALA A 48 5.58 -3.79 -11.99
N ASP A 49 6.15 -4.67 -12.82
CA ASP A 49 5.73 -6.06 -13.02
C ASP A 49 6.60 -7.07 -12.25
N ALA A 50 7.47 -6.58 -11.35
CA ALA A 50 8.29 -7.44 -10.50
C ALA A 50 7.41 -8.47 -9.75
N PRO A 51 7.84 -9.73 -9.60
CA PRO A 51 7.03 -10.75 -8.93
C PRO A 51 6.49 -10.29 -7.56
N ALA A 52 5.30 -10.77 -7.21
CA ALA A 52 4.76 -10.53 -5.88
C ALA A 52 5.72 -11.07 -4.81
N THR A 53 5.85 -10.34 -3.71
CA THR A 53 6.72 -10.69 -2.59
C THR A 53 5.94 -10.55 -1.28
N THR A 54 6.26 -11.40 -0.32
CA THR A 54 5.76 -11.34 1.06
C THR A 54 6.70 -10.56 1.98
N ALA A 55 7.82 -10.04 1.46
CA ALA A 55 8.72 -9.18 2.21
C ALA A 55 7.98 -7.92 2.72
N PRO A 56 8.39 -7.34 3.87
CA PRO A 56 7.74 -6.17 4.45
C PRO A 56 7.57 -5.05 3.44
N GLY A 57 6.33 -4.58 3.27
CA GLY A 57 6.02 -3.58 2.26
C GLY A 57 4.51 -3.38 2.06
N PRO A 58 4.10 -2.37 1.27
CA PRO A 58 2.69 -2.05 1.08
C PRO A 58 1.87 -3.23 0.55
N PHE A 59 2.47 -4.06 -0.33
CA PHE A 59 1.82 -5.17 -1.01
C PHE A 59 2.12 -6.55 -0.41
N ALA A 60 2.81 -6.64 0.72
CA ALA A 60 3.16 -7.93 1.37
C ALA A 60 1.92 -8.81 1.62
N PHE A 61 0.77 -8.18 1.84
CA PHE A 61 -0.51 -8.81 2.18
C PHE A 61 -1.51 -8.73 1.00
N ALA A 62 -1.00 -8.64 -0.23
CA ALA A 62 -1.85 -8.52 -1.42
C ALA A 62 -2.58 -9.82 -1.80
N ASP A 63 -2.02 -10.98 -1.45
CA ASP A 63 -2.62 -12.30 -1.65
C ASP A 63 -3.50 -12.68 -0.45
N PRO A 64 -4.83 -12.81 -0.62
CA PRO A 64 -5.72 -13.20 0.45
C PRO A 64 -5.41 -14.56 1.07
N THR A 65 -4.92 -15.51 0.27
CA THR A 65 -4.62 -16.86 0.75
C THR A 65 -3.48 -16.83 1.76
N TYR A 66 -2.45 -16.05 1.46
CA TYR A 66 -1.32 -15.83 2.37
C TYR A 66 -1.76 -15.23 3.71
N VAL A 67 -2.61 -14.20 3.68
CA VAL A 67 -3.08 -13.51 4.89
C VAL A 67 -4.03 -14.39 5.71
N ALA A 68 -4.94 -15.13 5.07
CA ALA A 68 -5.81 -16.08 5.76
C ALA A 68 -4.99 -17.14 6.53
N ASN A 69 -3.93 -17.67 5.92
CA ASN A 69 -3.03 -18.62 6.56
C ASN A 69 -2.28 -18.02 7.76
N ILE A 70 -1.87 -16.74 7.69
CA ILE A 70 -1.27 -16.04 8.83
C ILE A 70 -2.27 -15.95 9.97
N LEU A 71 -3.47 -15.41 9.69
CA LEU A 71 -4.51 -15.19 10.71
C LEU A 71 -4.88 -16.51 11.40
N GLN A 72 -5.10 -17.58 10.64
CA GLN A 72 -5.40 -18.90 11.18
C GLN A 72 -4.28 -19.41 12.10
N LYS A 73 -3.01 -19.29 11.71
CA LYS A 73 -1.86 -19.71 12.53
C LYS A 73 -1.66 -18.87 13.79
N SER A 74 -2.21 -17.66 13.80
CA SER A 74 -2.07 -16.68 14.87
C SER A 74 -3.24 -16.64 15.85
N GLY A 75 -4.15 -17.61 15.80
CA GLY A 75 -5.32 -17.67 16.70
C GLY A 75 -6.47 -16.73 16.31
N TRP A 76 -6.57 -16.40 15.03
CA TRP A 76 -7.67 -15.60 14.47
C TRP A 76 -8.49 -16.42 13.47
N HIS A 77 -9.82 -16.35 13.60
CA HIS A 77 -10.75 -16.83 12.59
C HIS A 77 -11.19 -15.67 11.70
N ALA A 78 -10.70 -15.65 10.47
CA ALA A 78 -11.02 -14.62 9.49
C ALA A 78 -12.24 -15.02 8.63
N ALA A 79 -13.10 -14.04 8.34
CA ALA A 79 -14.02 -14.14 7.22
C ALA A 79 -13.27 -13.95 5.90
N SER A 80 -13.93 -14.23 4.77
CA SER A 80 -13.40 -13.82 3.46
C SER A 80 -13.22 -12.29 3.43
N PRO A 81 -12.06 -11.78 3.00
CA PRO A 81 -11.83 -10.35 2.98
C PRO A 81 -12.68 -9.68 1.90
N GLU A 82 -13.12 -8.46 2.19
CA GLU A 82 -13.83 -7.62 1.23
C GLU A 82 -12.83 -6.87 0.35
N ARG A 83 -13.04 -6.89 -0.96
CA ARG A 83 -12.28 -6.04 -1.89
C ARG A 83 -12.96 -4.70 -2.01
N VAL A 84 -12.22 -3.62 -1.78
CA VAL A 84 -12.70 -2.25 -2.00
C VAL A 84 -11.86 -1.54 -3.03
N GLU A 85 -12.52 -0.91 -3.99
CA GLU A 85 -11.92 0.01 -4.96
C GLU A 85 -12.11 1.43 -4.42
N PHE A 86 -11.08 2.27 -4.49
CA PHE A 86 -11.12 3.62 -3.99
C PHE A 86 -10.18 4.55 -4.75
N ALA A 87 -10.43 5.86 -4.62
CA ALA A 87 -9.54 6.89 -5.13
C ALA A 87 -8.42 7.16 -4.11
N TYR A 88 -7.18 6.83 -4.48
CA TYR A 88 -6.00 7.20 -3.72
C TYR A 88 -5.65 8.66 -4.02
N ARG A 89 -6.09 9.56 -3.13
CA ARG A 89 -5.81 10.99 -3.24
C ARG A 89 -4.38 11.29 -2.79
N ALA A 90 -3.54 11.69 -3.74
CA ALA A 90 -2.14 12.03 -3.50
C ALA A 90 -1.94 13.52 -3.25
N GLY A 91 -2.78 14.39 -3.81
CA GLY A 91 -2.70 15.83 -3.61
C GLY A 91 -4.05 16.53 -3.74
N LYS A 92 -4.14 17.76 -3.20
CA LYS A 92 -5.34 18.59 -3.24
C LYS A 92 -5.05 20.10 -3.18
N GLY A 93 -6.06 20.92 -3.51
CA GLY A 93 -6.06 22.37 -3.31
C GLY A 93 -5.84 23.15 -4.61
N THR A 94 -5.31 24.38 -4.49
CA THR A 94 -5.10 25.29 -5.63
C THR A 94 -3.95 24.88 -6.55
N ASP A 95 -3.03 24.06 -6.05
CA ASP A 95 -1.95 23.43 -6.82
C ASP A 95 -1.82 21.96 -6.38
N PRO A 96 -2.77 21.10 -6.78
CA PRO A 96 -2.86 19.73 -6.30
C PRO A 96 -1.74 18.85 -6.87
N VAL A 97 -1.15 19.22 -8.01
CA VAL A 97 -0.02 18.52 -8.63
C VAL A 97 1.24 18.71 -7.79
N THR A 98 1.58 19.95 -7.42
CA THR A 98 2.74 20.19 -6.56
C THR A 98 2.56 19.51 -5.20
N ASP A 99 1.37 19.59 -4.60
CA ASP A 99 1.04 18.89 -3.35
C ASP A 99 1.25 17.37 -3.46
N ALA A 100 0.78 16.75 -4.55
CA ALA A 100 0.95 15.33 -4.82
C ALA A 100 2.43 14.94 -4.98
N VAL A 101 3.20 15.69 -5.76
CA VAL A 101 4.64 15.45 -5.96
C VAL A 101 5.38 15.55 -4.63
N ASP A 102 5.04 16.54 -3.81
CA ASP A 102 5.64 16.78 -2.50
C ASP A 102 5.35 15.68 -1.48
N TYR A 103 4.15 15.11 -1.55
CA TYR A 103 3.77 13.94 -0.77
C TYR A 103 4.50 12.67 -1.26
N LEU A 104 4.44 12.38 -2.56
CA LEU A 104 4.96 11.15 -3.15
C LEU A 104 6.49 11.06 -3.17
N ARG A 105 7.21 12.19 -3.15
CA ARG A 105 8.67 12.20 -2.97
C ARG A 105 9.12 11.85 -1.54
N ARG A 106 8.22 11.94 -0.56
CA ARG A 106 8.50 11.63 0.86
C ARG A 106 8.04 10.22 1.22
N ILE A 107 6.88 9.81 0.69
CA ILE A 107 6.23 8.54 1.03
C ILE A 107 5.85 7.80 -0.25
N GLY A 108 6.19 6.52 -0.31
CA GLY A 108 5.83 5.65 -1.45
C GLY A 108 7.01 5.29 -2.34
N PRO A 109 6.74 4.66 -3.51
CA PRO A 109 7.77 4.04 -4.34
C PRO A 109 8.78 5.02 -4.96
N ALA A 110 8.39 6.28 -5.15
CA ALA A 110 9.32 7.30 -5.64
C ALA A 110 10.35 7.75 -4.58
N ALA A 111 10.01 7.65 -3.29
CA ALA A 111 10.79 8.29 -2.24
C ALA A 111 12.24 7.77 -2.17
N SER A 112 12.44 6.44 -2.26
CA SER A 112 13.79 5.87 -2.27
C SER A 112 14.54 6.18 -3.57
N ALA A 113 13.88 6.06 -4.71
CA ALA A 113 14.49 6.35 -6.01
C ALA A 113 14.99 7.81 -6.10
N ILE A 114 14.18 8.77 -5.64
CA ILE A 114 14.54 10.19 -5.62
C ILE A 114 15.65 10.47 -4.60
N ARG A 115 15.57 9.89 -3.39
CA ARG A 115 16.57 10.11 -2.33
C ARG A 115 17.95 9.61 -2.73
N ASP A 116 18.01 8.42 -3.33
CA ASP A 116 19.26 7.72 -3.62
C ASP A 116 19.87 8.13 -4.98
N ALA A 117 19.13 8.88 -5.80
CA ALA A 117 19.58 9.39 -7.09
C ALA A 117 20.59 10.56 -6.98
N ALA A 118 21.54 10.59 -7.92
CA ALA A 118 22.41 11.73 -8.18
C ALA A 118 21.58 12.98 -8.58
N PRO A 119 22.11 14.21 -8.40
CA PRO A 119 21.33 15.45 -8.59
C PRO A 119 20.56 15.53 -9.92
N GLU A 120 21.21 15.23 -11.03
CA GLU A 120 20.55 15.28 -12.36
C GLU A 120 19.47 14.21 -12.53
N GLU A 121 19.69 12.98 -12.04
CA GLU A 121 18.67 11.92 -12.14
C GLU A 121 17.50 12.19 -11.18
N ARG A 122 17.78 12.82 -10.04
CA ARG A 122 16.75 13.25 -9.09
C ARG A 122 15.78 14.24 -9.72
N GLU A 123 16.30 15.24 -10.43
CA GLU A 123 15.47 16.19 -11.19
C GLU A 123 14.65 15.47 -12.27
N ARG A 124 15.24 14.50 -12.98
CA ARG A 124 14.52 13.67 -13.96
C ARG A 124 13.40 12.84 -13.32
N HIS A 125 13.63 12.23 -12.15
CA HIS A 125 12.60 11.50 -11.42
C HIS A 125 11.46 12.41 -10.97
N ILE A 126 11.78 13.60 -10.44
CA ILE A 126 10.77 14.58 -10.04
C ILE A 126 9.96 15.01 -11.26
N ALA A 127 10.59 15.34 -12.38
CA ALA A 127 9.88 15.74 -13.60
C ALA A 127 8.93 14.63 -14.11
N ARG A 128 9.38 13.38 -14.13
CA ARG A 128 8.54 12.23 -14.52
C ARG A 128 7.39 12.00 -13.52
N LEU A 129 7.63 12.18 -12.22
CA LEU A 129 6.60 12.10 -11.19
C LEU A 129 5.56 13.22 -11.33
N THR A 130 5.98 14.44 -11.65
CA THR A 130 5.08 15.56 -11.96
C THR A 130 4.18 15.22 -13.14
N GLN A 131 4.76 14.71 -14.24
CA GLN A 131 3.98 14.27 -15.41
C GLN A 131 2.98 13.16 -15.08
N VAL A 132 3.32 12.25 -14.16
CA VAL A 132 2.36 11.26 -13.65
C VAL A 132 1.22 11.97 -12.92
N CYS A 133 1.52 12.86 -11.98
CA CYS A 133 0.49 13.57 -11.19
C CYS A 133 -0.43 14.43 -12.08
N GLU A 134 0.11 15.10 -13.10
CA GLU A 134 -0.67 15.86 -14.08
C GLU A 134 -1.71 15.00 -14.81
N ARG A 135 -1.37 13.76 -15.19
CA ARG A 135 -2.31 12.84 -15.86
C ARG A 135 -3.48 12.40 -14.98
N TYR A 136 -3.29 12.45 -13.67
CA TYR A 136 -4.27 12.03 -12.66
C TYR A 136 -4.88 13.23 -11.91
N CYS A 137 -4.61 14.45 -12.39
CA CYS A 137 -5.19 15.66 -11.85
C CYS A 137 -6.60 15.87 -12.40
N ASP A 138 -7.58 16.03 -11.51
CA ASP A 138 -8.94 16.43 -11.83
C ASP A 138 -9.41 17.49 -10.85
N GLY A 139 -9.74 18.68 -11.39
CA GLY A 139 -10.08 19.85 -10.60
C GLY A 139 -9.00 20.23 -9.60
N ASP A 140 -9.37 20.17 -8.32
CA ASP A 140 -8.52 20.51 -7.18
C ASP A 140 -7.90 19.28 -6.51
N THR A 141 -7.82 18.14 -7.19
CA THR A 141 -7.25 16.90 -6.65
C THR A 141 -6.38 16.15 -7.64
N VAL A 142 -5.45 15.35 -7.11
CA VAL A 142 -4.75 14.29 -7.87
C VAL A 142 -5.13 12.95 -7.25
N GLU A 143 -5.80 12.09 -8.02
CA GLU A 143 -6.35 10.83 -7.54
C GLU A 143 -5.99 9.66 -8.45
N PHE A 144 -5.57 8.55 -7.85
CA PHE A 144 -5.23 7.33 -8.58
C PHE A 144 -6.23 6.21 -8.25
N PRO A 145 -6.62 5.38 -9.24
CA PRO A 145 -7.31 4.13 -8.96
C PRO A 145 -6.47 3.24 -8.02
N ALA A 146 -7.10 2.77 -6.95
CA ALA A 146 -6.49 1.91 -5.96
C ALA A 146 -7.47 0.85 -5.45
N ALA A 147 -6.90 -0.24 -4.93
CA ALA A 147 -7.65 -1.35 -4.41
C ALA A 147 -7.05 -1.84 -3.09
N ALA A 148 -7.90 -2.16 -2.12
CA ALA A 148 -7.54 -2.72 -0.83
C ALA A 148 -8.39 -3.94 -0.50
N TRP A 149 -7.87 -4.77 0.38
CA TRP A 149 -8.61 -5.77 1.13
C TRP A 149 -8.97 -5.20 2.50
N ILE A 150 -10.21 -5.39 2.93
CA ILE A 150 -10.65 -5.17 4.31
C ILE A 150 -10.83 -6.55 4.94
N TRP A 151 -10.06 -6.80 6.00
CA TRP A 151 -10.11 -8.03 6.77
C TRP A 151 -10.93 -7.83 8.03
N THR A 152 -11.77 -8.82 8.33
CA THR A 152 -12.42 -8.95 9.64
C THR A 152 -12.13 -10.35 10.16
N ALA A 153 -11.59 -10.42 11.37
CA ALA A 153 -11.31 -11.67 12.06
C ALA A 153 -11.72 -11.61 13.53
N ARG A 154 -12.04 -12.76 14.10
CA ARG A 154 -12.42 -12.92 15.51
C ARG A 154 -11.35 -13.74 16.20
N LYS A 155 -11.00 -13.38 17.44
CA LYS A 155 -10.10 -14.19 18.26
C LYS A 155 -10.70 -15.58 18.42
N SER A 156 -9.91 -16.62 18.18
CA SER A 156 -10.31 -18.00 18.45
C SER A 156 -10.58 -18.14 19.95
N SER A 157 -11.78 -18.57 20.31
CA SER A 157 -12.06 -19.13 21.62
C SER A 157 -11.42 -20.51 21.64
N GLU A 158 -10.31 -20.68 22.36
CA GLU A 158 -9.85 -22.02 22.77
C GLU A 158 -10.91 -22.71 23.62
#